data_AF-A0A4R4Q6T4-F1
#
_entry.id   AF-A0A4R4Q6T4-F1
#
_cell.length_a   1.000
_cell.length_b   1.000
_cell.length_c   1.000
_cell.angle_alpha   90.00
_cell.angle_beta   90.00
_cell.angle_gamma   90.00
#
_symmetry.space_group_name_H-M   'P 1'
#
loop_
_entity.id
_entity.type
_entity.pdbx_description
1 polymer ?
#
loop_
_entity_poly.entity_id
_entity_poly.type
_entity_poly.pdbx_seq_one_letter_code
_entity_poly.pdbx_strand_id
1 'polypeptide(L)'
;MYNTSLAHLDRLPDHVRDDYLRLVEWTVAELPSRWSSRLSVPLLWLSVGTTGDAVTAERVATTELYRRNGYPDEFLRWVMSAVQSRMTEIGGRCAAIVFNDRVESPLSGPLLSLLLGPPETNVFLYAAHRDVSQRFRDSFRIRRGPLRRLGFVPDVHRKLADARRTWPNRTGSGRD
;
A
#
# COMPACT_ATOMS: atom_id res chain seq x y z
N MET A 1 -17.63 5.66 -7.62
CA MET A 1 -16.22 5.61 -8.04
C MET A 1 -15.75 4.18 -7.86
N TYR A 2 -15.41 3.47 -8.93
CA TYR A 2 -15.00 2.07 -8.84
C TYR A 2 -13.55 1.99 -8.32
N ASN A 3 -13.37 1.42 -7.14
CA ASN A 3 -12.04 1.09 -6.63
C ASN A 3 -11.62 -0.22 -7.29
N THR A 4 -10.54 -0.19 -8.06
CA THR A 4 -9.94 -1.41 -8.64
C THR A 4 -9.08 -2.08 -7.58
N SER A 5 -9.02 -3.41 -7.60
CA SER A 5 -8.24 -4.22 -6.67
C SER A 5 -7.48 -5.29 -7.43
N LEU A 6 -6.61 -6.03 -6.75
CA LEU A 6 -5.95 -7.24 -7.26
C LEU A 6 -6.89 -8.21 -7.98
N ALA A 7 -8.16 -8.24 -7.60
CA ALA A 7 -9.17 -9.12 -8.19
C ALA A 7 -9.68 -8.67 -9.57
N HIS A 8 -9.38 -7.44 -10.00
CA HIS A 8 -9.97 -6.81 -11.20
C HIS A 8 -8.93 -6.19 -12.13
N LEU A 9 -7.71 -6.74 -12.12
CA LEU A 9 -6.60 -6.21 -12.89
C LEU A 9 -6.74 -6.44 -14.40
N ASP A 10 -7.50 -7.46 -14.79
CA ASP A 10 -7.78 -7.88 -16.17
C ASP A 10 -8.33 -6.75 -17.05
N ARG A 11 -8.97 -5.75 -16.44
CA ARG A 11 -9.60 -4.61 -17.14
C ARG A 11 -8.69 -3.40 -17.35
N LEU A 12 -7.45 -3.47 -16.87
CA LEU A 12 -6.49 -2.37 -16.92
C LEU A 12 -5.50 -2.53 -18.07
N PRO A 13 -4.92 -1.43 -18.59
CA PRO A 13 -3.77 -1.50 -19.47
C PRO A 13 -2.59 -2.24 -18.82
N ASP A 14 -1.81 -2.96 -19.63
CA ASP A 14 -0.69 -3.81 -19.19
C ASP A 14 0.29 -3.09 -18.25
N HIS A 15 0.74 -1.89 -18.62
CA HIS A 15 1.69 -1.11 -17.82
C HIS A 15 1.13 -0.69 -16.45
N VAL A 16 -0.16 -0.33 -16.39
CA VAL A 16 -0.86 0.03 -15.14
C VAL A 16 -0.92 -1.18 -14.21
N ARG A 17 -1.25 -2.34 -14.78
CA ARG A 17 -1.32 -3.60 -14.06
C ARG A 17 0.03 -3.99 -13.50
N ASP A 18 1.09 -3.90 -14.30
CA ASP A 18 2.45 -4.25 -13.90
C ASP A 18 2.95 -3.35 -12.76
N ASP A 19 2.74 -2.04 -12.86
CA ASP A 19 3.16 -1.12 -11.81
C ASP A 19 2.38 -1.32 -10.51
N TYR A 20 1.06 -1.56 -10.59
CA TYR A 20 0.28 -1.87 -9.40
C TYR A 20 0.70 -3.20 -8.75
N LEU A 21 0.93 -4.25 -9.56
CA LEU A 21 1.44 -5.52 -9.07
C LEU A 21 2.80 -5.36 -8.39
N ARG A 22 3.71 -4.54 -8.92
CA ARG A 22 5.00 -4.26 -8.27
C ARG A 22 4.82 -3.64 -6.89
N LEU A 23 3.90 -2.68 -6.73
CA LEU A 23 3.60 -2.08 -5.43
C LEU A 23 3.05 -3.11 -4.44
N VAL A 24 2.17 -4.01 -4.89
CA VAL A 24 1.65 -5.11 -4.09
C VAL A 24 2.77 -6.10 -3.71
N GLU A 25 3.58 -6.52 -4.67
CA GLU A 25 4.69 -7.47 -4.47
C GLU A 25 5.69 -6.92 -3.47
N TRP A 26 6.08 -5.65 -3.64
CA TRP A 26 6.92 -4.95 -2.70
C TRP A 26 6.27 -4.91 -1.31
N THR A 27 4.98 -4.58 -1.22
CA THR A 27 4.26 -4.53 0.06
C THR A 27 4.29 -5.89 0.76
N VAL A 28 4.07 -6.98 0.04
CA VAL A 28 4.04 -8.33 0.62
C VAL A 28 5.44 -8.79 1.04
N ALA A 29 6.47 -8.46 0.27
CA ALA A 29 7.85 -8.89 0.51
C ALA A 29 8.59 -8.04 1.56
N GLU A 30 8.47 -6.72 1.49
CA GLU A 30 9.35 -5.78 2.20
C GLU A 30 8.70 -5.14 3.43
N LEU A 31 7.37 -5.00 3.46
CA LEU A 31 6.69 -4.42 4.61
C LEU A 31 6.95 -5.17 5.93
N PRO A 32 6.98 -6.52 5.98
CA PRO A 32 7.24 -7.28 7.19
C PRO A 32 8.52 -6.89 7.93
N SER A 33 9.62 -6.67 7.19
CA SER A 33 10.93 -6.31 7.75
C SER A 33 10.99 -4.86 8.20
N ARG A 34 10.22 -3.97 7.54
CA ARG A 34 10.21 -2.53 7.83
C ARG A 34 9.32 -2.17 9.02
N TRP A 35 8.28 -2.95 9.28
CA TRP A 35 7.36 -2.77 10.41
C TRP A 35 7.64 -3.69 11.60
N SER A 36 8.69 -4.50 11.57
CA SER A 36 9.08 -5.33 12.72
C SER A 36 9.70 -4.54 13.89
N SER A 37 9.89 -3.22 13.76
CA SER A 37 10.45 -2.37 14.83
C SER A 37 9.35 -1.76 15.70
N ARG A 38 9.51 -1.78 17.03
CA ARG A 38 8.61 -1.09 17.98
C ARG A 38 8.51 0.42 17.76
N LEU A 39 9.47 1.01 17.03
CA LEU A 39 9.51 2.43 16.68
C LEU A 39 9.04 2.70 15.24
N SER A 40 8.48 1.69 14.54
CA SER A 40 8.15 1.82 13.13
C SER A 40 6.93 2.71 12.92
N VAL A 41 7.09 3.67 12.01
CA VAL A 41 6.05 4.54 11.50
C VAL A 41 4.97 3.69 10.79
N PRO A 42 3.68 3.84 11.14
CA PRO A 42 2.61 3.00 10.60
C PRO A 42 2.24 3.32 9.15
N LEU A 43 2.93 4.26 8.48
CA LEU A 43 2.64 4.74 7.13
C LEU A 43 3.90 4.76 6.26
N LEU A 44 3.79 4.27 5.03
CA LEU A 44 4.82 4.34 3.99
C LEU A 44 4.24 4.88 2.69
N TRP A 45 4.94 5.84 2.07
CA TRP A 45 4.77 6.16 0.67
C TRP A 45 5.55 5.16 -0.17
N LEU A 46 4.90 4.62 -1.19
CA LEU A 46 5.52 3.84 -2.24
C LEU A 46 5.38 4.58 -3.57
N SER A 47 6.39 4.50 -4.41
CA SER A 47 6.32 5.09 -5.74
C SER A 47 7.08 4.29 -6.78
N VAL A 48 6.59 4.40 -8.01
CA VAL A 48 7.29 3.97 -9.22
C VAL A 48 7.54 5.21 -10.06
N GLY A 49 8.83 5.48 -10.32
CA GLY A 49 9.27 6.62 -11.13
C GLY A 49 8.85 6.52 -12.59
N THR A 50 9.21 7.51 -13.40
CA THR A 50 8.96 7.49 -14.85
C THR A 50 9.89 6.55 -15.59
N THR A 51 11.08 6.28 -15.05
CA THR A 51 12.09 5.40 -15.64
C THR A 51 12.41 4.23 -14.71
N GLY A 52 12.62 3.06 -15.30
CA GLY A 52 12.91 1.82 -14.55
C GLY A 52 11.71 1.28 -13.79
N ASP A 53 11.91 0.18 -13.07
CA ASP A 53 10.83 -0.60 -12.44
C ASP A 53 10.97 -0.70 -10.91
N ALA A 54 11.90 0.06 -10.34
CA ALA A 54 12.19 0.03 -8.93
C ALA A 54 11.08 0.73 -8.11
N VAL A 55 10.59 0.05 -7.08
CA VAL A 55 9.71 0.64 -6.08
C VAL A 55 10.57 1.39 -5.06
N THR A 56 10.31 2.68 -4.93
CA THR A 56 10.91 3.52 -3.89
C THR A 56 9.96 3.61 -2.71
N ALA A 57 10.49 3.53 -1.49
CA ALA A 57 9.69 3.57 -0.27
C ALA A 57 10.20 4.63 0.71
N GLU A 58 9.30 5.50 1.15
CA GLU A 58 9.58 6.60 2.06
C GLU A 58 8.70 6.53 3.31
N ARG A 59 9.28 6.82 4.47
CA ARG A 59 8.54 6.87 5.73
C ARG A 59 7.74 8.16 5.83
N VAL A 60 6.50 8.06 6.30
CA VAL A 60 5.61 9.22 6.39
C VAL A 60 5.46 9.68 7.83
N ALA A 61 5.90 10.90 8.15
CA ALA A 61 5.52 11.51 9.42
C ALA A 61 4.00 11.77 9.42
N THR A 62 3.26 11.09 10.30
CA THR A 62 1.80 11.23 10.41
C THR A 62 1.37 12.67 10.69
N THR A 63 2.17 13.40 11.47
CA THR A 63 1.96 14.84 11.73
C THR A 63 2.04 15.69 10.47
N GLU A 64 2.97 15.39 9.56
CA GLU A 64 3.09 16.08 8.29
C GLU A 64 1.95 15.73 7.33
N LEU A 65 1.56 14.44 7.29
CA LEU A 65 0.43 13.96 6.53
C LEU A 65 -0.87 14.68 6.94
N TYR A 66 -1.16 14.75 8.24
CA TYR A 66 -2.38 15.41 8.75
C TYR A 66 -2.35 16.92 8.56
N ARG A 67 -1.19 17.57 8.74
CA ARG A 67 -1.06 19.02 8.44
C ARG A 67 -1.36 19.34 6.99
N ARG A 68 -0.95 18.48 6.05
CA ARG A 68 -1.16 18.68 4.61
C ARG A 68 -2.56 18.27 4.13
N ASN A 69 -3.23 17.33 4.82
CA ASN A 69 -4.43 16.66 4.28
C ASN A 69 -5.66 16.63 5.23
N GLY A 70 -5.62 17.33 6.37
CA GLY A 70 -6.70 17.35 7.36
C GLY A 70 -6.56 16.32 8.48
N TYR A 71 -7.39 16.44 9.52
CA TYR A 71 -7.34 15.64 10.76
C TYR A 71 -7.60 14.13 10.53
N PRO A 72 -7.20 13.25 11.50
CA PRO A 72 -7.23 11.78 11.35
C PRO A 72 -8.57 11.19 10.93
N ASP A 73 -9.68 11.73 11.46
CA ASP A 73 -11.03 11.24 11.22
C ASP A 73 -11.47 11.42 9.76
N GLU A 74 -10.79 12.29 9.01
CA GLU A 74 -11.02 12.55 7.59
C GLU A 74 -9.96 11.94 6.68
N PHE A 75 -8.89 11.37 7.23
CA PHE A 75 -7.75 10.93 6.43
C PHE A 75 -8.17 9.95 5.32
N LEU A 76 -9.06 9.01 5.62
CA LEU A 76 -9.59 8.06 4.62
C LEU A 76 -10.42 8.74 3.51
N ARG A 77 -11.04 9.89 3.80
CA ARG A 77 -11.79 10.67 2.81
C ARG A 77 -10.85 11.29 1.78
N TRP A 78 -9.66 11.69 2.22
CA TRP A 78 -8.69 12.44 1.42
C TRP A 78 -7.49 11.59 0.96
N VAL A 79 -7.34 10.36 1.44
CA VAL A 79 -6.18 9.50 1.18
C VAL A 79 -5.87 9.36 -0.30
N MET A 80 -6.91 9.20 -1.13
CA MET A 80 -6.73 9.09 -2.57
C MET A 80 -6.29 10.40 -3.22
N SER A 81 -6.76 11.54 -2.72
CA SER A 81 -6.29 12.85 -3.16
C SER A 81 -4.84 13.07 -2.75
N ALA A 82 -4.43 12.62 -1.55
CA ALA A 82 -3.05 12.66 -1.09
C ALA A 82 -2.13 11.79 -1.96
N VAL A 83 -2.57 10.58 -2.31
CA VAL A 83 -1.83 9.67 -3.21
C VAL A 83 -1.67 10.29 -4.60
N GLN A 84 -2.74 10.89 -5.15
CA GLN A 84 -2.68 11.57 -6.44
C GLN A 84 -1.75 12.80 -6.39
N SER A 85 -1.85 13.62 -5.34
CA SER A 85 -0.96 14.76 -5.14
C SER A 85 0.50 14.32 -5.03
N ARG A 86 0.77 13.24 -4.29
CA ARG A 86 2.12 12.66 -4.16
C ARG A 86 2.66 12.18 -5.49
N MET A 87 1.85 11.48 -6.29
CA MET A 87 2.23 11.03 -7.62
C MET A 87 2.66 12.20 -8.52
N THR A 88 1.88 13.30 -8.49
CA THR A 88 2.20 14.52 -9.24
C THR A 88 3.46 15.21 -8.70
N GLU A 89 3.61 15.32 -7.38
CA GLU A 89 4.76 15.95 -6.71
C GLU A 89 6.09 15.28 -7.10
N ILE A 90 6.11 13.94 -7.09
CA ILE A 90 7.32 13.17 -7.43
C ILE A 90 7.48 12.96 -8.94
N GLY A 91 6.52 13.42 -9.75
CA GLY A 91 6.47 13.18 -11.20
C GLY A 91 6.44 11.70 -11.57
N GLY A 92 5.98 10.82 -10.68
CA GLY A 92 5.99 9.37 -10.84
C GLY A 92 4.84 8.87 -11.72
N ARG A 93 4.92 7.62 -12.17
CA ARG A 93 3.82 7.00 -12.91
C ARG A 93 2.81 6.30 -12.01
N CYS A 94 3.27 5.80 -10.86
CA CYS A 94 2.41 5.20 -9.87
C CYS A 94 2.86 5.62 -8.47
N ALA A 95 1.92 5.87 -7.58
CA ALA A 95 2.19 6.11 -6.18
C ALA A 95 1.16 5.37 -5.33
N ALA A 96 1.56 4.99 -4.11
CA ALA A 96 0.67 4.42 -3.12
C ALA A 96 1.03 4.84 -1.71
N ILE A 97 0.05 4.78 -0.83
CA ILE A 97 0.28 4.79 0.61
C ILE A 97 -0.11 3.45 1.21
N VAL A 98 0.72 2.97 2.12
CA VAL A 98 0.48 1.74 2.89
C VAL A 98 0.37 2.09 4.36
N PHE A 99 -0.67 1.59 5.03
CA PHE A 99 -0.85 1.75 6.47
C PHE A 99 -1.66 0.61 7.09
N ASN A 100 -1.67 0.50 8.42
CA ASN A 100 -2.48 -0.50 9.13
C ASN A 100 -3.70 0.11 9.83
N ASP A 101 -4.59 -0.75 10.28
CA ASP A 101 -5.81 -0.42 11.03
C ASP A 101 -5.59 0.41 12.32
N ARG A 102 -4.36 0.54 12.84
CA ARG A 102 -4.08 1.47 13.94
C ARG A 102 -4.16 2.93 13.54
N VAL A 103 -3.97 3.24 12.27
CA VAL A 103 -4.20 4.61 11.76
C VAL A 103 -5.68 4.96 11.82
N GLU A 104 -6.56 3.97 11.75
CA GLU A 104 -8.02 4.14 11.77
C GLU A 104 -8.63 4.10 13.17
N SER A 105 -7.87 3.67 14.19
CA SER A 105 -8.39 3.57 15.55
C SER A 105 -8.12 4.86 16.33
N PRO A 106 -9.15 5.66 16.69
CA PRO A 106 -8.98 6.74 17.65
C PRO A 106 -8.41 6.16 18.96
N LEU A 107 -7.63 6.96 19.69
CA LEU A 107 -6.99 6.64 20.97
C LEU A 107 -8.01 6.46 22.12
N SER A 108 -9.12 5.78 21.87
CA SER A 108 -10.28 5.64 22.72
C SER A 108 -10.31 4.23 23.30
N GLY A 109 -9.49 3.95 24.31
CA GLY A 109 -9.48 2.66 24.99
C GLY A 109 -8.76 2.71 26.34
N PRO A 110 -9.01 1.76 27.25
CA PRO A 110 -8.41 1.74 28.59
C PRO A 110 -6.88 1.82 28.53
N LEU A 111 -6.22 2.32 29.58
CA LEU A 111 -4.76 2.59 29.64
C LEU A 111 -3.85 1.47 29.07
N LEU A 112 -4.24 0.19 29.18
CA LEU A 112 -3.55 -0.96 28.57
C LEU A 112 -3.69 -1.04 27.03
N SER A 113 -4.84 -0.64 26.49
CA SER A 113 -5.10 -0.49 25.05
C SER A 113 -4.40 0.75 24.47
N LEU A 114 -4.19 1.80 25.28
CA LEU A 114 -3.34 2.94 24.93
C LEU A 114 -1.86 2.54 24.82
N LEU A 115 -1.38 1.62 25.68
CA LEU A 115 0.01 1.12 25.65
C LEU A 115 0.28 0.10 24.54
N LEU A 116 -0.72 -0.67 24.12
CA LEU A 116 -0.55 -1.77 23.16
C LEU A 116 -1.18 -1.51 21.79
N GLY A 117 -2.15 -0.60 21.70
CA GLY A 117 -3.04 -0.40 20.55
C GLY A 117 -3.94 -1.62 20.29
N PRO A 118 -5.04 -1.48 19.53
CA PRO A 118 -5.77 -2.65 19.02
C PRO A 118 -4.80 -3.56 18.23
N PRO A 119 -5.11 -4.87 18.15
CA PRO A 119 -4.31 -5.80 17.38
C PRO A 119 -4.31 -5.37 15.92
N GLU A 120 -3.13 -5.26 15.31
CA GLU A 120 -3.04 -5.04 13.87
C GLU A 120 -3.49 -6.30 13.14
N THR A 121 -4.56 -6.19 12.38
CA THR A 121 -5.18 -7.29 11.65
C THR A 121 -5.10 -7.12 10.15
N ASN A 122 -5.01 -5.87 9.67
CA ASN A 122 -4.97 -5.56 8.26
C ASN A 122 -3.93 -4.48 7.92
N VAL A 123 -3.34 -4.64 6.75
CA VAL A 123 -2.61 -3.63 6.00
C VAL A 123 -3.52 -3.15 4.88
N PHE A 124 -3.59 -1.85 4.67
CA PHE A 124 -4.28 -1.23 3.56
C PHE A 124 -3.27 -0.61 2.59
N LEU A 125 -3.51 -0.81 1.29
CA LEU A 125 -2.76 -0.20 0.19
C LEU A 125 -3.74 0.64 -0.61
N TYR A 126 -3.46 1.93 -0.76
CA TYR A 126 -4.20 2.84 -1.63
C TYR A 126 -3.25 3.36 -2.69
N ALA A 127 -3.55 3.12 -3.97
CA ALA A 127 -2.67 3.52 -5.07
C ALA A 127 -3.39 4.31 -6.16
N ALA A 128 -2.65 5.16 -6.85
CA ALA A 128 -3.07 5.84 -8.07
C ALA A 128 -2.00 5.65 -9.15
N HIS A 129 -2.45 5.68 -10.40
CA HIS A 129 -1.58 5.58 -11.56
C HIS A 129 -1.90 6.72 -12.53
N ARG A 130 -0.89 7.32 -13.14
CA ARG A 130 -1.02 8.56 -13.95
C ARG A 130 -1.91 8.39 -15.17
N ASP A 131 -1.89 7.21 -15.78
CA ASP A 131 -2.56 6.93 -17.06
C ASP A 131 -4.00 6.42 -16.90
N VAL A 132 -4.51 6.32 -15.66
CA VAL A 132 -5.88 5.87 -15.38
C VAL A 132 -6.54 6.72 -14.30
N SER A 133 -7.83 6.99 -14.45
CA SER A 133 -8.62 7.69 -13.43
C SER A 133 -9.08 6.76 -12.29
N GLN A 134 -9.01 5.45 -12.52
CA GLN A 134 -9.32 4.42 -11.55
C GLN A 134 -8.36 4.51 -10.36
N ARG A 135 -8.94 4.31 -9.17
CA ARG A 135 -8.22 4.30 -7.90
C ARG A 135 -8.05 2.87 -7.44
N PHE A 136 -6.91 2.55 -6.85
CA PHE A 136 -6.64 1.21 -6.38
C PHE A 136 -6.75 1.11 -4.87
N ARG A 137 -7.41 0.06 -4.40
CA ARG A 137 -7.50 -0.23 -2.97
C ARG A 137 -7.45 -1.74 -2.75
N ASP A 138 -6.53 -2.16 -1.92
CA ASP A 138 -6.48 -3.53 -1.40
C ASP A 138 -6.28 -3.53 0.11
N SER A 139 -6.77 -4.60 0.75
CA SER A 139 -6.50 -4.90 2.15
C SER A 139 -5.93 -6.30 2.28
N PHE A 140 -4.87 -6.40 3.07
CA PHE A 140 -4.12 -7.62 3.28
C PHE A 140 -4.16 -7.99 4.75
N ARG A 141 -4.72 -9.17 5.04
CA ARG A 141 -4.74 -9.68 6.40
C ARG A 141 -3.33 -10.06 6.84
N ILE A 142 -2.99 -9.65 8.04
CA ILE A 142 -1.70 -9.96 8.67
C ILE A 142 -1.86 -10.89 9.87
N ARG A 143 -0.76 -11.53 10.23
CA ARG A 143 -0.56 -12.29 11.45
C ARG A 143 0.67 -11.73 12.16
N ARG A 144 0.61 -11.65 13.49
CA ARG A 144 1.80 -11.35 14.30
C ARG A 144 2.44 -12.66 14.72
N GLY A 145 3.68 -12.85 14.28
CA GLY A 145 4.52 -13.94 14.76
C GLY A 145 5.10 -13.64 16.16
N PRO A 146 5.86 -14.60 16.71
CA PRO A 146 6.69 -14.34 17.88
C PRO A 146 7.55 -13.08 17.68
N LEU A 147 7.78 -12.32 18.74
CA LEU A 147 8.51 -11.03 18.72
C LEU A 147 7.85 -9.90 17.92
N ARG A 148 6.53 -9.94 17.71
CA ARG A 148 5.76 -8.93 16.94
C ARG A 148 6.22 -8.77 15.48
N ARG A 149 6.84 -9.80 14.89
CA ARG A 149 7.13 -9.80 13.45
C ARG A 149 5.82 -9.81 12.69
N LEU A 150 5.63 -8.82 11.83
CA LEU A 150 4.52 -8.80 10.89
C LEU A 150 4.74 -9.91 9.86
N GLY A 151 3.68 -10.61 9.49
CA GLY A 151 3.67 -11.48 8.33
C GLY A 151 2.29 -11.47 7.70
N PHE A 152 2.22 -11.70 6.39
CA PHE A 152 0.93 -11.87 5.73
C PHE A 152 0.40 -13.28 5.96
N VAL A 153 -0.92 -13.42 5.93
CA VAL A 153 -1.55 -14.75 5.96
C VAL A 153 -1.34 -15.47 4.61
N PRO A 154 -1.32 -16.82 4.57
CA PRO A 154 -1.07 -17.57 3.34
C PRO A 154 -1.98 -17.18 2.16
N ASP A 155 -3.23 -16.82 2.43
CA ASP A 155 -4.19 -16.42 1.40
C ASP A 155 -3.78 -15.15 0.65
N VAL A 156 -3.01 -14.24 1.26
CA VAL A 156 -2.48 -13.05 0.57
C VAL A 156 -1.48 -13.47 -0.51
N HIS A 157 -0.58 -14.39 -0.17
CA HIS A 157 0.38 -14.95 -1.12
C HIS A 157 -0.33 -15.75 -2.23
N ARG A 158 -1.39 -16.49 -1.89
CA ARG A 158 -2.20 -17.19 -2.89
C ARG A 158 -2.86 -16.21 -3.85
N LYS A 159 -3.54 -15.16 -3.35
CA LYS A 159 -4.16 -14.13 -4.19
C LYS A 159 -3.16 -13.45 -5.12
N LEU A 160 -1.97 -13.11 -4.60
CA LEU A 160 -0.90 -12.52 -5.41
C LEU A 160 -0.41 -13.50 -6.48
N ALA A 161 -0.18 -14.76 -6.13
CA ALA A 161 0.23 -15.79 -7.08
C ALA A 161 -0.84 -16.02 -8.16
N ASP A 162 -2.12 -16.00 -7.79
CA ASP A 162 -3.25 -16.15 -8.72
C ASP A 162 -3.30 -14.97 -9.71
N ALA A 163 -3.17 -13.74 -9.21
CA ALA A 163 -3.08 -12.54 -10.05
C ALA A 163 -1.89 -12.62 -11.04
N ARG A 164 -0.75 -13.16 -10.61
CA ARG A 164 0.42 -13.38 -11.48
C ARG A 164 0.28 -14.55 -12.45
N ARG A 165 -0.49 -15.59 -12.14
CA ARG A 165 -0.78 -16.65 -13.11
C ARG A 165 -1.66 -16.14 -14.24
N THR A 166 -2.62 -15.28 -13.93
CA THR A 166 -3.44 -14.60 -14.94
C THR A 166 -2.61 -13.61 -15.76
N TRP A 167 -1.55 -13.04 -15.16
CA TRP A 167 -0.68 -12.08 -15.83
C TRP A 167 0.80 -12.28 -15.49
N PRO A 168 1.47 -13.23 -16.17
CA PRO A 168 2.90 -13.43 -15.99
C PRO A 168 3.65 -12.19 -16.49
N ASN A 169 4.70 -11.78 -15.77
CA ASN A 169 5.57 -10.67 -16.19
C ASN A 169 5.91 -10.84 -17.68
N ARG A 170 5.49 -9.88 -18.52
CA ARG A 170 6.04 -9.75 -19.87
C ARG A 170 7.42 -9.12 -19.74
N THR A 171 8.39 -9.88 -19.27
CA THR A 171 9.80 -9.54 -19.47
C THR A 171 10.08 -9.65 -20.97
N GLY A 172 10.02 -8.52 -21.67
CA GLY A 172 10.61 -8.31 -23.00
C GLY A 172 10.14 -9.24 -24.12
N SER A 173 8.99 -8.96 -24.73
CA SER A 173 8.81 -9.26 -26.16
C SER A 173 9.18 -8.02 -26.96
N GLY A 174 10.46 -7.85 -27.21
CA GLY A 174 11.03 -6.74 -27.98
C GLY A 174 12.50 -7.00 -28.25
N ARG A 175 12.78 -7.54 -29.45
CA ARG A 175 13.99 -8.20 -30.00
C ARG A 175 13.76 -9.71 -30.03
N ASP A 176 13.46 -10.35 -31.16
CA ASP A 176 13.87 -10.06 -32.55
C ASP A 176 12.72 -9.84 -33.54
#